data_AF-C2Y3A6-F1
#
_entry.id   AF-C2Y3A6-F1
#
_cell.length_a   1.000
_cell.length_b   1.000
_cell.length_c   1.000
_cell.angle_alpha   90.00
_cell.angle_beta   90.00
_cell.angle_gamma   90.00
#
_symmetry.space_group_name_H-M   'P 1'
#
loop_
_entity.id
_entity.type
_entity.pdbx_description
1 polymer ?
#
loop_
_entity_poly.entity_id
_entity_poly.type
_entity_poly.pdbx_seq_one_letter_code
_entity_poly.pdbx_strand_id
1 'polypeptide(L)'
;MQRKRRGLEGYDTEINYEFNVSYREMIEAGVDQKTARKVLVDTCKYFDRFGGGVKKVINSPNVSGLIKNKPANDIEIQEIEDVMKVELPNVHKDLLKYTNGFSIGGGLIIYGTDDIIERNVTWEVTEYANGYVAIGDDGSGNVFLMSQGADVREVRAVDSGDMNPNHATVVTLDFIDWVNTGCLNQKIQKIKEEIPDTCNIVLIEIPNGGLKDLVKIKSVLALDISTGELLKGSKNLPFTLVKGAPYGKAKKIIEKLGSIGLALNTIPMDKNN
;
A
#
# COMPACT_ATOMS: atom_id res chain seq x y z
N MET A 1 4.62 13.19 -27.58
CA MET A 1 4.40 14.52 -26.95
C MET A 1 5.65 15.00 -26.22
N GLN A 2 6.20 14.20 -25.31
CA GLN A 2 7.40 14.50 -24.50
C GLN A 2 8.63 15.08 -25.24
N ARG A 3 9.07 14.49 -26.38
CA ARG A 3 10.24 15.01 -27.14
C ARG A 3 10.04 16.41 -27.71
N LYS A 4 8.81 16.72 -28.14
CA LYS A 4 8.46 18.04 -28.70
C LYS A 4 8.42 19.10 -27.59
N ARG A 5 7.93 18.74 -26.40
CA ARG A 5 7.94 19.58 -25.19
C ARG A 5 9.38 19.87 -24.72
N ARG A 6 10.22 18.85 -24.59
CA ARG A 6 11.63 19.00 -24.16
C ARG A 6 12.49 19.82 -25.13
N GLY A 7 12.11 19.88 -26.40
CA GLY A 7 12.72 20.82 -27.36
C GLY A 7 12.40 22.30 -27.07
N LEU A 8 11.34 22.58 -26.30
CA LEU A 8 10.91 23.94 -25.92
C LEU A 8 11.31 24.29 -24.47
N GLU A 9 11.14 23.35 -23.54
CA GLU A 9 11.32 23.57 -22.09
C GLU A 9 12.73 23.21 -21.58
N GLY A 10 13.55 22.57 -22.40
CA GLY A 10 14.85 22.04 -21.98
C GLY A 10 14.75 20.66 -21.30
N TYR A 11 15.90 20.15 -20.88
CA TYR A 11 16.05 18.80 -20.29
C TYR A 11 16.29 18.81 -18.78
N ASP A 12 16.50 19.98 -18.18
CA ASP A 12 16.92 20.16 -16.79
C ASP A 12 15.75 20.71 -15.95
N THR A 13 14.70 19.89 -15.82
CA THR A 13 13.47 20.22 -15.07
C THR A 13 13.41 19.43 -13.76
N GLU A 14 12.73 19.97 -12.75
CA GLU A 14 12.57 19.28 -11.47
C GLU A 14 11.81 17.96 -11.61
N ILE A 15 12.19 16.94 -10.83
CA ILE A 15 11.57 15.61 -10.91
C ILE A 15 10.06 15.67 -10.61
N ASN A 16 9.63 16.45 -9.62
CA ASN A 16 8.21 16.64 -9.31
C ASN A 16 7.44 17.25 -10.48
N TYR A 17 8.07 18.17 -11.22
CA TYR A 17 7.48 18.76 -12.41
C TYR A 17 7.29 17.71 -13.51
N GLU A 18 8.31 16.89 -13.79
CA GLU A 18 8.23 15.84 -14.81
C GLU A 18 7.20 14.76 -14.46
N PHE A 19 7.05 14.38 -13.18
CA PHE A 19 6.02 13.43 -12.74
C PHE A 19 4.60 14.00 -12.90
N ASN A 20 4.39 15.27 -12.55
CA ASN A 20 3.10 15.94 -12.71
C ASN A 20 2.71 16.15 -14.18
N VAL A 21 3.68 16.44 -15.05
CA VAL A 21 3.46 16.50 -16.50
C VAL A 21 3.13 15.12 -17.05
N SER A 22 3.89 14.09 -16.66
CA SER A 22 3.64 12.70 -17.09
C SER A 22 2.25 12.21 -16.66
N TYR A 23 1.81 12.56 -15.46
CA TYR A 23 0.44 12.29 -15.00
C TYR A 23 -0.60 12.90 -15.95
N ARG A 24 -0.48 14.20 -16.25
CA ARG A 24 -1.42 14.91 -17.13
C ARG A 24 -1.43 14.33 -18.54
N GLU A 25 -0.27 14.08 -19.12
CA GLU A 25 -0.14 13.47 -20.45
C GLU A 25 -0.79 12.08 -20.51
N MET A 26 -0.71 11.28 -19.43
CA MET A 26 -1.40 9.98 -19.34
C MET A 26 -2.93 10.14 -19.30
N ILE A 27 -3.44 11.08 -18.51
CA ILE A 27 -4.89 11.34 -18.45
C ILE A 27 -5.42 11.83 -19.81
N GLU A 28 -4.70 12.73 -20.46
CA GLU A 28 -5.04 13.23 -21.80
C GLU A 28 -5.00 12.13 -22.87
N ALA A 29 -4.14 11.13 -22.70
CA ALA A 29 -4.08 9.94 -23.55
C ALA A 29 -5.15 8.89 -23.23
N GLY A 30 -6.05 9.15 -22.26
CA GLY A 30 -7.15 8.27 -21.90
C GLY A 30 -6.79 7.16 -20.89
N VAL A 31 -5.62 7.24 -20.25
CA VAL A 31 -5.25 6.33 -19.16
C VAL A 31 -6.08 6.69 -17.93
N ASP A 32 -6.70 5.69 -17.29
CA ASP A 32 -7.46 5.93 -16.08
C ASP A 32 -6.55 6.37 -14.92
N GLN A 33 -7.09 7.16 -13.98
CA GLN A 33 -6.29 7.74 -12.90
C GLN A 33 -5.61 6.70 -12.02
N LYS A 34 -6.21 5.52 -11.82
CA LYS A 34 -5.63 4.47 -10.97
C LYS A 34 -4.41 3.87 -11.65
N THR A 35 -4.49 3.59 -12.93
CA THR A 35 -3.36 3.13 -13.74
C THR A 35 -2.27 4.19 -13.84
N ALA A 36 -2.64 5.45 -14.11
CA ALA A 36 -1.68 6.56 -14.16
C ALA A 36 -0.92 6.74 -12.83
N ARG A 37 -1.63 6.69 -11.69
CA ARG A 37 -1.00 6.77 -10.36
C ARG A 37 -0.10 5.57 -10.08
N LYS A 38 -0.55 4.37 -10.42
CA LYS A 38 0.25 3.14 -10.24
C LYS A 38 1.56 3.21 -11.03
N VAL A 39 1.49 3.64 -12.29
CA VAL A 39 2.68 3.81 -13.15
C VAL A 39 3.66 4.80 -12.53
N LEU A 40 3.19 5.92 -11.96
CA LEU A 40 4.08 6.88 -11.28
C LEU A 40 4.70 6.29 -10.01
N VAL A 41 3.95 5.55 -9.20
CA VAL A 41 4.48 4.87 -8.01
C VAL A 41 5.54 3.84 -8.40
N ASP A 42 5.28 3.02 -9.41
CA ASP A 42 6.22 2.01 -9.91
C ASP A 42 7.47 2.68 -10.53
N THR A 43 7.28 3.83 -11.18
CA THR A 43 8.38 4.65 -11.72
C THR A 43 9.23 5.25 -10.59
N CYS A 44 8.62 5.79 -9.53
CA CYS A 44 9.36 6.23 -8.33
C CYS A 44 10.18 5.09 -7.74
N LYS A 45 9.57 3.92 -7.51
CA LYS A 45 10.26 2.73 -6.99
C LYS A 45 11.44 2.32 -7.87
N TYR A 46 11.26 2.39 -9.20
CA TYR A 46 12.32 2.12 -10.16
C TYR A 46 13.47 3.14 -10.02
N PHE A 47 13.19 4.44 -9.95
CA PHE A 47 14.22 5.48 -9.76
C PHE A 47 14.95 5.37 -8.41
N ASP A 48 14.22 5.03 -7.35
CA ASP A 48 14.79 4.80 -6.02
C ASP A 48 15.80 3.65 -6.04
N ARG A 49 15.55 2.60 -6.85
CA ARG A 49 16.47 1.47 -7.05
C ARG A 49 17.81 1.85 -7.69
N PHE A 50 17.87 2.94 -8.46
CA PHE A 50 19.11 3.47 -9.03
C PHE A 50 19.76 4.56 -8.18
N GLY A 51 19.21 4.87 -7.00
CA GLY A 51 19.68 5.96 -6.15
C GLY A 51 19.47 7.35 -6.76
N GLY A 52 18.57 7.47 -7.75
CA GLY A 52 18.27 8.72 -8.47
C GLY A 52 17.15 9.57 -7.83
N GLY A 53 16.40 9.02 -6.89
CA GLY A 53 15.59 9.80 -5.97
C GLY A 53 16.49 10.55 -4.98
N VAL A 54 16.10 11.75 -4.55
CA VAL A 54 16.74 12.40 -3.39
C VAL A 54 16.72 11.38 -2.25
N LYS A 55 17.88 10.89 -1.82
CA LYS A 55 17.96 9.97 -0.67
C LYS A 55 17.26 10.67 0.49
N LYS A 56 16.06 10.19 0.84
CA LYS A 56 15.36 10.67 2.03
C LYS A 56 16.22 10.28 3.22
N VAL A 57 16.62 11.28 3.99
CA VAL A 57 17.38 11.09 5.22
C VAL A 57 16.43 11.28 6.40
N ILE A 58 16.66 10.52 7.46
CA ILE A 58 15.97 10.72 8.72
C ILE A 58 16.40 12.07 9.29
N ASN A 59 15.42 12.90 9.57
CA ASN A 59 15.57 14.22 10.18
C ASN A 59 14.90 14.21 11.56
N SER A 60 15.10 15.29 12.31
CA SER A 60 14.34 15.50 13.54
C SER A 60 12.87 15.74 13.21
N PRO A 61 11.92 14.92 13.72
CA PRO A 61 10.52 15.27 13.61
C PRO A 61 10.26 16.60 14.34
N ASN A 62 9.64 17.56 13.67
CA ASN A 62 9.27 18.84 14.27
C ASN A 62 7.92 18.72 15.00
N VAL A 63 7.92 18.01 16.12
CA VAL A 63 6.73 17.76 16.94
C VAL A 63 6.96 18.11 18.41
N SER A 64 5.92 18.64 19.04
CA SER A 64 5.94 18.96 20.47
C SER A 64 6.07 17.68 21.30
N GLY A 65 6.86 17.74 22.36
CA GLY A 65 7.05 16.61 23.29
C GLY A 65 7.95 15.48 22.78
N LEU A 66 8.75 15.73 21.73
CA LEU A 66 9.78 14.79 21.27
C LEU A 66 10.95 14.73 22.27
N ILE A 67 11.24 13.54 22.79
CA ILE A 67 12.39 13.26 23.65
C ILE A 67 13.27 12.24 22.92
N LYS A 68 14.51 12.63 22.64
CA LYS A 68 15.49 11.82 21.91
C LYS A 68 16.54 11.23 22.83
N ASN A 69 16.99 10.04 22.49
CA ASN A 69 18.13 9.40 23.12
C ASN A 69 19.42 9.76 22.38
N LYS A 70 20.56 9.47 23.01
CA LYS A 70 21.86 9.58 22.34
C LYS A 70 21.92 8.55 21.20
N PRO A 71 22.62 8.84 20.09
CA PRO A 71 22.87 7.86 19.03
C PRO A 71 23.40 6.52 19.55
N ALA A 72 22.93 5.43 18.96
CA ALA A 72 23.53 4.11 19.11
C ALA A 72 24.74 3.97 18.17
N ASN A 73 25.70 3.15 18.56
CA ASN A 73 26.83 2.76 17.72
C ASN A 73 26.58 1.42 17.02
N ASP A 74 27.44 1.07 16.05
CA ASP A 74 27.30 -0.15 15.25
C ASP A 74 27.35 -1.44 16.08
N ILE A 75 28.10 -1.46 17.18
CA ILE A 75 28.24 -2.64 18.05
C ILE A 75 26.92 -2.89 18.79
N GLU A 76 26.33 -1.85 19.38
CA GLU A 76 25.03 -1.95 20.07
C GLU A 76 23.91 -2.44 19.12
N ILE A 77 23.95 -2.00 17.85
CA ILE A 77 22.99 -2.42 16.84
C ILE A 77 23.22 -3.89 16.43
N GLN A 78 24.49 -4.28 16.24
CA GLN A 78 24.85 -5.64 15.88
C GLN A 78 24.49 -6.64 16.99
N GLU A 79 24.64 -6.25 18.26
CA GLU A 79 24.26 -7.08 19.41
C GLU A 79 22.77 -7.45 19.38
N ILE A 80 21.89 -6.53 18.95
CA ILE A 80 20.46 -6.81 18.79
C ILE A 80 20.25 -7.91 17.74
N GLU A 81 20.81 -7.72 16.54
CA GLU A 81 20.69 -8.68 15.43
C GLU A 81 21.24 -10.06 15.83
N ASP A 82 22.36 -10.08 16.57
CA ASP A 82 23.01 -11.30 17.04
C ASP A 82 22.23 -12.02 18.14
N VAL A 83 21.67 -11.28 19.12
CA VAL A 83 20.92 -11.87 20.24
C VAL A 83 19.57 -12.37 19.77
N MET A 84 18.84 -11.54 19.00
CA MET A 84 17.49 -11.88 18.54
C MET A 84 17.49 -12.80 17.31
N LYS A 85 18.65 -12.96 16.63
CA LYS A 85 18.78 -13.71 15.36
C LYS A 85 17.86 -13.15 14.27
N VAL A 86 17.85 -11.82 14.14
CA VAL A 86 17.03 -11.09 13.17
C VAL A 86 17.88 -10.19 12.29
N GLU A 87 17.34 -9.79 11.13
CA GLU A 87 17.90 -8.73 10.31
C GLU A 87 17.03 -7.47 10.43
N LEU A 88 17.57 -6.41 11.03
CA LEU A 88 16.89 -5.12 11.15
C LEU A 88 16.93 -4.37 9.81
N PRO A 89 15.82 -3.72 9.40
CA PRO A 89 15.81 -2.87 8.23
C PRO A 89 16.87 -1.76 8.32
N ASN A 90 17.53 -1.44 7.19
CA ASN A 90 18.60 -0.42 7.19
C ASN A 90 18.08 0.95 7.64
N VAL A 91 16.85 1.31 7.26
CA VAL A 91 16.23 2.57 7.69
C VAL A 91 15.99 2.62 9.21
N HIS A 92 15.77 1.47 9.85
CA HIS A 92 15.66 1.39 11.31
C HIS A 92 17.04 1.52 11.97
N LYS A 93 18.07 0.86 11.41
CA LYS A 93 19.46 1.03 11.88
C LYS A 93 19.94 2.47 11.73
N ASP A 94 19.60 3.12 10.63
CA ASP A 94 19.89 4.54 10.39
C ASP A 94 19.19 5.44 11.44
N LEU A 95 17.97 5.09 11.86
CA LEU A 95 17.31 5.79 12.96
C LEU A 95 18.10 5.63 14.25
N LEU A 96 18.46 4.41 14.65
CA LEU A 96 19.19 4.14 15.90
C LEU A 96 20.53 4.91 15.94
N LYS A 97 21.23 4.98 14.82
CA LYS A 97 22.46 5.79 14.65
C LYS A 97 22.23 7.29 14.70
N TYR A 98 21.02 7.75 14.43
CA TYR A 98 20.64 9.15 14.55
C TYR A 98 20.14 9.50 15.97
N THR A 99 19.37 8.59 16.57
CA THR A 99 18.80 8.66 17.93
C THR A 99 18.46 7.23 18.35
N ASN A 100 18.99 6.75 19.47
CA ASN A 100 18.77 5.38 19.94
C ASN A 100 17.34 5.18 20.48
N GLY A 101 16.35 5.21 19.60
CA GLY A 101 14.95 5.37 19.96
C GLY A 101 14.59 6.81 20.32
N PHE A 102 13.30 7.05 20.52
CA PHE A 102 12.74 8.33 21.02
C PHE A 102 11.31 8.11 21.53
N SER A 103 10.79 9.09 22.26
CA SER A 103 9.38 9.14 22.64
C SER A 103 8.72 10.46 22.24
N ILE A 104 7.41 10.42 21.99
CA ILE A 104 6.61 11.60 21.67
C ILE A 104 5.44 11.70 22.66
N GLY A 105 5.38 12.82 23.37
CA GLY A 105 4.24 13.16 24.23
C GLY A 105 3.99 12.18 25.39
N GLY A 106 4.97 11.33 25.72
CA GLY A 106 4.86 10.31 26.77
C GLY A 106 3.95 9.11 26.43
N GLY A 107 3.52 8.98 25.16
CA GLY A 107 2.66 7.89 24.70
C GLY A 107 3.32 7.02 23.64
N LEU A 108 3.74 7.62 22.52
CA LEU A 108 4.40 6.88 21.44
C LEU A 108 5.88 6.70 21.75
N ILE A 109 6.39 5.48 21.61
CA ILE A 109 7.78 5.10 21.82
C ILE A 109 8.29 4.36 20.59
N ILE A 110 9.45 4.76 20.07
CA ILE A 110 10.28 3.93 19.19
C ILE A 110 11.43 3.40 20.04
N TYR A 111 11.57 2.08 20.10
CA TYR A 111 12.49 1.40 20.99
C TYR A 111 13.95 1.72 20.65
N GLY A 112 14.74 1.98 21.69
CA GLY A 112 16.20 1.98 21.59
C GLY A 112 16.76 0.57 21.75
N THR A 113 18.08 0.46 21.67
CA THR A 113 18.83 -0.80 21.84
C THR A 113 18.58 -1.47 23.19
N ASP A 114 18.35 -0.67 24.23
CA ASP A 114 18.15 -1.16 25.60
C ASP A 114 16.77 -1.83 25.78
N ASP A 115 15.77 -1.38 25.02
CA ASP A 115 14.38 -1.82 25.18
C ASP A 115 13.99 -2.89 24.15
N ILE A 116 14.53 -2.82 22.93
CA ILE A 116 14.00 -3.60 21.79
C ILE A 116 14.03 -5.12 22.03
N ILE A 117 15.07 -5.64 22.68
CA ILE A 117 15.20 -7.07 22.96
C ILE A 117 14.13 -7.50 23.97
N GLU A 118 14.04 -6.80 25.11
CA GLU A 118 13.06 -7.09 26.16
C GLU A 118 11.63 -6.98 25.63
N ARG A 119 11.33 -5.95 24.84
CA ARG A 119 10.00 -5.74 24.27
C ARG A 119 9.61 -6.81 23.27
N ASN A 120 10.51 -7.26 22.41
CA ASN A 120 10.20 -8.35 21.48
C ASN A 120 9.95 -9.69 22.22
N VAL A 121 10.63 -9.91 23.35
CA VAL A 121 10.37 -11.07 24.23
C VAL A 121 9.02 -10.92 24.93
N THR A 122 8.74 -9.77 25.54
CA THR A 122 7.48 -9.48 26.24
C THR A 122 6.25 -9.61 25.34
N TRP A 123 6.39 -9.25 24.07
CA TRP A 123 5.33 -9.40 23.07
C TRP A 123 5.31 -10.76 22.38
N GLU A 124 6.20 -11.68 22.73
CA GLU A 124 6.29 -13.02 22.14
C GLU A 124 6.32 -12.98 20.59
N VAL A 125 7.03 -11.98 20.03
CA VAL A 125 7.03 -11.67 18.59
C VAL A 125 7.47 -12.86 17.76
N THR A 126 8.45 -13.62 18.23
CA THR A 126 8.93 -14.84 17.57
C THR A 126 7.84 -15.90 17.40
N GLU A 127 6.88 -15.98 18.34
CA GLU A 127 5.81 -16.97 18.30
C GLU A 127 4.64 -16.50 17.44
N TYR A 128 4.14 -15.28 17.66
CA TYR A 128 2.90 -14.81 17.03
C TYR A 128 3.12 -13.98 15.75
N ALA A 129 4.30 -13.37 15.60
CA ALA A 129 4.66 -12.47 14.51
C ALA A 129 6.01 -12.84 13.88
N ASN A 130 6.26 -14.14 13.69
CA ASN A 130 7.51 -14.63 13.11
C ASN A 130 7.84 -13.94 11.77
N GLY A 131 9.11 -13.56 11.59
CA GLY A 131 9.58 -12.76 10.45
C GLY A 131 9.43 -11.24 10.62
N TYR A 132 8.92 -10.78 11.76
CA TYR A 132 8.85 -9.36 12.13
C TYR A 132 9.73 -9.01 13.32
N VAL A 133 9.92 -7.73 13.54
CA VAL A 133 10.52 -7.13 14.74
C VAL A 133 9.59 -6.03 15.23
N ALA A 134 9.28 -6.04 16.53
CA ALA A 134 8.63 -4.92 17.19
C ALA A 134 9.64 -3.78 17.39
N ILE A 135 9.33 -2.61 16.82
CA ILE A 135 10.21 -1.44 16.81
C ILE A 135 9.69 -0.30 17.69
N GLY A 136 8.49 -0.41 18.22
CA GLY A 136 7.89 0.60 19.08
C GLY A 136 6.47 0.24 19.49
N ASP A 137 5.81 1.15 20.20
CA ASP A 137 4.40 1.08 20.55
C ASP A 137 3.80 2.48 20.72
N ASP A 138 2.47 2.57 20.75
CA ASP A 138 1.74 3.83 20.91
C ASP A 138 1.26 4.12 22.34
N GLY A 139 1.64 3.29 23.32
CA GLY A 139 1.21 3.36 24.71
C GLY A 139 -0.28 3.06 24.94
N SER A 140 -1.04 2.77 23.89
CA SER A 140 -2.50 2.55 23.92
C SER A 140 -2.90 1.13 23.50
N GLY A 141 -1.93 0.22 23.48
CA GLY A 141 -2.14 -1.19 23.17
C GLY A 141 -1.75 -1.58 21.75
N ASN A 142 -1.23 -0.67 20.91
CA ASN A 142 -0.69 -1.08 19.60
C ASN A 142 0.83 -1.16 19.60
N VAL A 143 1.36 -2.21 19.00
CA VAL A 143 2.79 -2.45 18.79
C VAL A 143 3.12 -2.23 17.31
N PHE A 144 4.19 -1.48 17.04
CA PHE A 144 4.69 -1.25 15.69
C PHE A 144 5.64 -2.36 15.26
N LEU A 145 5.34 -2.99 14.14
CA LEU A 145 6.12 -4.07 13.53
C LEU A 145 6.74 -3.62 12.20
N MET A 146 7.98 -4.02 11.96
CA MET A 146 8.60 -4.06 10.63
C MET A 146 8.97 -5.50 10.29
N SER A 147 8.79 -5.92 9.05
CA SER A 147 9.34 -7.20 8.59
C SER A 147 10.85 -7.14 8.56
N GLN A 148 11.51 -8.27 8.76
CA GLN A 148 12.97 -8.36 8.64
C GLN A 148 13.44 -8.11 7.20
N GLY A 149 14.66 -7.59 7.05
CA GLY A 149 15.33 -7.40 5.75
C GLY A 149 15.78 -5.97 5.47
N ALA A 150 16.97 -5.85 4.86
CA ALA A 150 17.66 -4.59 4.59
C ALA A 150 16.81 -3.45 3.98
N ASP A 151 15.97 -3.75 2.98
CA ASP A 151 15.25 -2.74 2.19
C ASP A 151 13.81 -2.46 2.67
N VAL A 152 13.40 -3.04 3.81
CA VAL A 152 12.06 -2.86 4.35
C VAL A 152 11.85 -1.43 4.85
N ARG A 153 10.71 -0.84 4.49
CA ARG A 153 10.29 0.49 4.97
C ARG A 153 8.86 0.55 5.49
N GLU A 154 8.09 -0.50 5.30
CA GLU A 154 6.71 -0.57 5.77
C GLU A 154 6.67 -0.76 7.29
N VAL A 155 5.78 -0.04 7.95
CA VAL A 155 5.46 -0.21 9.38
C VAL A 155 4.01 -0.61 9.50
N ARG A 156 3.75 -1.63 10.32
CA ARG A 156 2.40 -2.08 10.68
C ARG A 156 2.17 -1.87 12.17
N ALA A 157 0.92 -1.60 12.56
CA ALA A 157 0.48 -1.58 13.94
C ALA A 157 -0.41 -2.79 14.20
N VAL A 158 -0.14 -3.52 15.26
CA VAL A 158 -0.93 -4.68 15.70
C VAL A 158 -1.38 -4.48 17.14
N ASP A 159 -2.58 -4.94 17.48
CA ASP A 159 -3.05 -4.92 18.87
C ASP A 159 -2.19 -5.88 19.70
N SER A 160 -1.76 -5.44 20.89
CA SER A 160 -0.87 -6.23 21.75
C SER A 160 -1.54 -7.47 22.34
N GLY A 161 -2.88 -7.48 22.43
CA GLY A 161 -3.67 -8.64 22.78
C GLY A 161 -3.96 -9.60 21.61
N ASP A 162 -3.63 -9.20 20.38
CA ASP A 162 -3.77 -10.00 19.16
C ASP A 162 -2.55 -9.78 18.25
N MET A 163 -1.38 -10.22 18.72
CA MET A 163 -0.04 -10.06 18.08
C MET A 163 0.11 -10.84 16.76
N ASN A 164 -0.86 -10.75 15.86
CA ASN A 164 -0.92 -11.43 14.59
C ASN A 164 -0.76 -10.43 13.42
N PRO A 165 0.34 -10.48 12.64
CA PRO A 165 0.57 -9.56 11.53
C PRO A 165 -0.51 -9.57 10.43
N ASN A 166 -1.33 -10.62 10.35
CA ASN A 166 -2.47 -10.69 9.42
C ASN A 166 -3.63 -9.77 9.83
N HIS A 167 -3.72 -9.42 11.11
CA HIS A 167 -4.72 -8.50 11.65
C HIS A 167 -4.18 -7.07 11.78
N ALA A 168 -2.90 -6.87 11.50
CA ALA A 168 -2.25 -5.57 11.61
C ALA A 168 -2.76 -4.55 10.59
N THR A 169 -2.71 -3.28 10.98
CA THR A 169 -2.99 -2.12 10.12
C THR A 169 -1.69 -1.53 9.61
N VAL A 170 -1.61 -1.23 8.31
CA VAL A 170 -0.45 -0.51 7.75
C VAL A 170 -0.46 0.93 8.25
N VAL A 171 0.62 1.35 8.93
CA VAL A 171 0.82 2.71 9.44
C VAL A 171 1.47 3.59 8.37
N THR A 172 2.47 3.04 7.69
CA THR A 172 3.17 3.73 6.59
C THR A 172 3.79 2.70 5.65
N LEU A 173 4.01 3.09 4.39
CA LEU A 173 4.85 2.35 3.44
C LEU A 173 6.29 2.89 3.38
N ASP A 174 6.55 4.04 4.01
CA ASP A 174 7.86 4.68 4.06
C ASP A 174 8.17 5.14 5.50
N PHE A 175 8.98 4.35 6.20
CA PHE A 175 9.43 4.60 7.57
C PHE A 175 10.08 5.97 7.73
N ILE A 176 10.88 6.41 6.75
CA ILE A 176 11.62 7.67 6.83
C ILE A 176 10.64 8.85 6.81
N ASP A 177 9.65 8.81 5.93
CA ASP A 177 8.59 9.84 5.88
C ASP A 177 7.77 9.84 7.17
N TRP A 178 7.43 8.67 7.70
CA TRP A 178 6.64 8.56 8.91
C TRP A 178 7.37 9.15 10.12
N VAL A 179 8.64 8.81 10.30
CA VAL A 179 9.48 9.43 11.33
C VAL A 179 9.58 10.94 11.13
N ASN A 180 9.89 11.40 9.92
CA ASN A 180 10.06 12.83 9.61
C ASN A 180 8.78 13.65 9.81
N THR A 181 7.61 13.02 9.64
CA THR A 181 6.31 13.64 9.89
C THR A 181 5.84 13.52 11.34
N GLY A 182 6.71 13.05 12.25
CA GLY A 182 6.40 13.02 13.68
C GLY A 182 5.67 11.76 14.12
N CYS A 183 5.85 10.66 13.41
CA CYS A 183 5.13 9.40 13.61
C CYS A 183 3.62 9.59 13.66
N LEU A 184 3.11 10.64 13.01
CA LEU A 184 1.69 10.82 12.84
C LEU A 184 1.20 9.57 12.15
N ASN A 185 0.21 8.91 12.76
CA ASN A 185 -0.57 7.90 12.07
C ASN A 185 -1.15 8.59 10.85
N GLN A 186 -0.42 8.54 9.73
CA GLN A 186 -1.03 8.50 8.44
C GLN A 186 -1.89 7.27 8.59
N LYS A 187 -3.18 7.49 8.89
CA LYS A 187 -4.16 6.56 8.40
C LYS A 187 -3.93 6.62 6.89
N ILE A 188 -3.00 5.81 6.38
CA ILE A 188 -3.34 4.94 5.28
C ILE A 188 -4.51 4.19 5.87
N GLN A 189 -5.66 4.86 5.79
CA GLN A 189 -6.94 4.24 5.98
C GLN A 189 -6.73 2.95 5.18
N LYS A 190 -7.11 1.78 5.72
CA LYS A 190 -7.89 0.90 4.85
C LYS A 190 -8.73 1.90 4.10
N ILE A 191 -8.43 2.16 2.82
CA ILE A 191 -9.31 2.98 2.02
C ILE A 191 -10.61 2.26 2.35
N LYS A 192 -11.51 2.92 3.09
CA LYS A 192 -12.89 2.56 2.95
C LYS A 192 -13.00 2.84 1.48
N GLU A 193 -12.83 1.80 0.66
CA GLU A 193 -13.56 1.73 -0.58
C GLU A 193 -14.93 2.05 -0.03
N GLU A 194 -15.39 3.29 -0.22
CA GLU A 194 -16.78 3.59 -0.01
C GLU A 194 -17.43 2.54 -0.87
N ILE A 195 -17.89 1.47 -0.21
CA ILE A 195 -18.43 0.31 -0.89
C ILE A 195 -19.64 0.91 -1.56
N PRO A 196 -19.62 1.10 -2.88
CA PRO A 196 -20.64 1.90 -3.51
C PRO A 196 -21.95 1.17 -3.28
N ASP A 197 -23.02 1.91 -2.98
CA ASP A 197 -24.32 1.28 -2.74
C ASP A 197 -24.73 0.43 -3.95
N THR A 198 -24.38 0.91 -5.16
CA THR A 198 -24.66 0.24 -6.42
C THR A 198 -23.48 0.31 -7.40
N CYS A 199 -23.42 -0.66 -8.31
CA CYS A 199 -22.42 -0.73 -9.36
C CYS A 199 -22.99 -1.34 -10.65
N ASN A 200 -22.32 -1.09 -11.76
CA ASN A 200 -22.51 -1.82 -13.00
C ASN A 200 -21.59 -3.03 -13.03
N ILE A 201 -22.10 -4.18 -13.48
CA ILE A 201 -21.26 -5.35 -13.79
C ILE A 201 -20.95 -5.29 -15.28
N VAL A 202 -19.67 -5.26 -15.61
CA VAL A 202 -19.18 -5.01 -16.95
C VAL A 202 -18.24 -6.13 -17.37
N LEU A 203 -18.46 -6.67 -18.56
CA LEU A 203 -17.52 -7.55 -19.23
C LEU A 203 -16.40 -6.68 -19.80
N ILE A 204 -15.16 -6.92 -19.36
CA ILE A 204 -13.99 -6.12 -19.75
C ILE A 204 -13.05 -6.86 -20.69
N GLU A 205 -13.14 -8.18 -20.74
CA GLU A 205 -12.39 -9.04 -21.66
C GLU A 205 -13.25 -10.25 -22.06
N ILE A 206 -12.82 -10.96 -23.10
CA ILE A 206 -13.48 -12.19 -23.54
C ILE A 206 -12.99 -13.34 -22.64
N PRO A 207 -13.89 -14.09 -21.96
CA PRO A 207 -13.47 -15.21 -21.14
C PRO A 207 -12.77 -16.30 -21.96
N ASN A 208 -11.76 -16.95 -21.38
CA ASN A 208 -10.94 -17.96 -22.06
C ASN A 208 -11.74 -19.15 -22.63
N GLY A 209 -12.86 -19.54 -22.00
CA GLY A 209 -13.76 -20.59 -22.51
C GLY A 209 -14.77 -20.11 -23.56
N GLY A 210 -14.65 -18.85 -24.03
CA GLY A 210 -15.47 -18.29 -25.10
C GLY A 210 -16.97 -18.38 -24.84
N LEU A 211 -17.73 -18.91 -25.79
CA LEU A 211 -19.19 -18.98 -25.71
C LEU A 211 -19.71 -19.77 -24.49
N LYS A 212 -19.00 -20.83 -24.09
CA LYS A 212 -19.38 -21.67 -22.93
C LYS A 212 -19.37 -20.85 -21.64
N ASP A 213 -18.34 -20.02 -21.47
CA ASP A 213 -18.20 -19.16 -20.30
C ASP A 213 -19.21 -18.01 -20.34
N LEU A 214 -19.48 -17.44 -21.52
CA LEU A 214 -20.54 -16.43 -21.68
C LEU A 214 -21.92 -16.97 -21.30
N VAL A 215 -22.26 -18.21 -21.68
CA VAL A 215 -23.52 -18.85 -21.26
C VAL A 215 -23.57 -19.05 -19.75
N LYS A 216 -22.46 -19.42 -19.12
CA LYS A 216 -22.37 -19.56 -17.66
C LYS A 216 -22.52 -18.21 -16.95
N ILE A 217 -21.87 -17.15 -17.44
CA ILE A 217 -22.04 -15.77 -16.95
C ILE A 217 -23.50 -15.36 -17.06
N LYS A 218 -24.14 -15.58 -18.22
CA LYS A 218 -25.56 -15.29 -18.44
C LYS A 218 -26.45 -15.96 -17.40
N SER A 219 -26.23 -17.25 -17.16
CA SER A 219 -27.02 -18.03 -16.20
C SER A 219 -26.83 -17.56 -14.76
N VAL A 220 -25.60 -17.25 -14.35
CA VAL A 220 -25.28 -16.88 -12.96
C VAL A 220 -25.72 -15.45 -12.64
N LEU A 221 -25.64 -14.54 -13.62
CA LEU A 221 -26.13 -13.17 -13.49
C LEU A 221 -27.63 -13.04 -13.79
N ALA A 222 -28.30 -14.13 -14.20
CA ALA A 222 -29.70 -14.15 -14.63
C ALA A 222 -30.03 -13.06 -15.68
N LEU A 223 -29.18 -12.94 -16.71
CA LEU A 223 -29.36 -11.89 -17.72
C LEU A 223 -30.51 -12.19 -18.67
N ASP A 224 -31.39 -11.22 -18.85
CA ASP A 224 -32.49 -11.24 -19.81
C ASP A 224 -32.05 -10.70 -21.19
N ILE A 225 -30.93 -11.22 -21.70
CA ILE A 225 -30.45 -10.97 -23.06
C ILE A 225 -30.21 -12.29 -23.78
N SER A 226 -30.37 -12.30 -25.09
CA SER A 226 -30.10 -13.52 -25.87
C SER A 226 -28.61 -13.87 -25.85
N THR A 227 -28.29 -15.15 -26.02
CA THR A 227 -26.88 -15.60 -26.12
C THR A 227 -26.19 -14.96 -27.33
N GLY A 228 -26.94 -14.70 -28.42
CA GLY A 228 -26.42 -14.01 -29.61
C GLY A 228 -26.09 -12.54 -29.35
N GLU A 229 -26.93 -11.82 -28.61
CA GLU A 229 -26.64 -10.45 -28.18
C GLU A 229 -25.46 -10.39 -27.23
N LEU A 230 -25.35 -11.33 -26.29
CA LEU A 230 -24.19 -11.42 -25.39
C LEU A 230 -22.89 -11.65 -26.16
N LEU A 231 -22.91 -12.54 -27.17
CA LEU A 231 -21.75 -12.79 -28.04
C LEU A 231 -21.40 -11.58 -28.91
N LYS A 232 -22.40 -10.82 -29.37
CA LYS A 232 -22.17 -9.57 -30.10
C LYS A 232 -21.60 -8.48 -29.18
N GLY A 233 -22.10 -8.41 -27.95
CA GLY A 233 -21.61 -7.51 -26.90
C GLY A 233 -20.18 -7.82 -26.48
N SER A 234 -19.81 -9.11 -26.33
CA SER A 234 -18.45 -9.51 -25.96
C SER A 234 -17.38 -9.16 -27.00
N LYS A 235 -17.78 -8.86 -28.24
CA LYS A 235 -16.87 -8.36 -29.29
C LYS A 235 -16.66 -6.85 -29.23
N ASN A 236 -17.43 -6.12 -28.42
CA ASN A 236 -17.41 -4.66 -28.28
C ASN A 236 -17.28 -4.30 -26.80
N LEU A 237 -16.06 -4.43 -26.27
CA LEU A 237 -15.76 -4.20 -24.86
C LEU A 237 -15.41 -2.72 -24.59
N PRO A 238 -15.67 -2.19 -23.38
CA PRO A 238 -16.37 -2.84 -22.28
C PRO A 238 -17.89 -2.98 -22.53
N PHE A 239 -18.48 -4.11 -22.15
CA PHE A 239 -19.90 -4.40 -22.36
C PHE A 239 -20.64 -4.53 -21.02
N THR A 240 -21.55 -3.61 -20.73
CA THR A 240 -22.34 -3.59 -19.48
C THR A 240 -23.38 -4.71 -19.49
N LEU A 241 -23.25 -5.65 -18.55
CA LEU A 241 -24.16 -6.80 -18.39
C LEU A 241 -25.32 -6.48 -17.45
N VAL A 242 -25.02 -5.78 -16.34
CA VAL A 242 -26.00 -5.43 -15.30
C VAL A 242 -25.78 -3.98 -14.91
N LYS A 243 -26.86 -3.21 -14.77
CA LYS A 243 -26.83 -1.84 -14.27
C LYS A 243 -27.36 -1.75 -12.84
N GLY A 244 -26.74 -0.95 -11.99
CA GLY A 244 -27.26 -0.61 -10.65
C GLY A 244 -27.41 -1.78 -9.68
N ALA A 245 -26.58 -2.82 -9.80
CA ALA A 245 -26.60 -3.95 -8.87
C ALA A 245 -26.01 -3.54 -7.50
N PRO A 246 -26.56 -4.02 -6.37
CA PRO A 246 -25.94 -3.82 -5.06
C PRO A 246 -24.50 -4.36 -5.05
N TYR A 247 -23.51 -3.53 -4.72
CA TYR A 247 -22.09 -3.87 -4.93
C TYR A 247 -21.66 -5.15 -4.21
N GLY A 248 -22.05 -5.31 -2.93
CA GLY A 248 -21.73 -6.52 -2.17
C GLY A 248 -22.33 -7.80 -2.79
N LYS A 249 -23.50 -7.69 -3.43
CA LYS A 249 -24.13 -8.82 -4.15
C LYS A 249 -23.40 -9.09 -5.46
N ALA A 250 -23.04 -8.04 -6.21
CA ALA A 250 -22.29 -8.15 -7.45
C ALA A 250 -20.94 -8.85 -7.23
N LYS A 251 -20.17 -8.42 -6.21
CA LYS A 251 -18.90 -9.06 -5.83
C LYS A 251 -19.05 -10.54 -5.50
N LYS A 252 -20.00 -10.89 -4.62
CA LYS A 252 -20.27 -12.30 -4.26
C LYS A 252 -20.65 -13.16 -5.46
N ILE A 253 -21.36 -12.61 -6.44
CA ILE A 253 -21.74 -13.34 -7.65
C ILE A 253 -20.54 -13.53 -8.58
N ILE A 254 -19.69 -12.50 -8.73
CA ILE A 254 -18.45 -12.59 -9.51
C ILE A 254 -17.49 -13.61 -8.88
N GLU A 255 -17.34 -13.63 -7.56
CA GLU A 255 -16.53 -14.63 -6.84
C GLU A 255 -17.00 -16.07 -7.10
N LYS A 256 -18.32 -16.31 -7.13
CA LYS A 256 -18.90 -17.63 -7.46
C LYS A 256 -18.58 -18.11 -8.87
N LEU A 257 -18.20 -17.21 -9.79
CA LEU A 257 -17.78 -17.58 -11.13
C LEU A 257 -16.34 -18.10 -11.20
N GLY A 258 -15.55 -17.95 -10.13
CA GLY A 258 -14.16 -18.40 -10.07
C GLY A 258 -13.31 -17.72 -11.14
N SER A 259 -12.51 -18.50 -11.88
CA SER A 259 -11.65 -17.98 -12.95
C SER A 259 -12.40 -17.25 -14.07
N ILE A 260 -13.67 -17.59 -14.32
CA ILE A 260 -14.51 -16.90 -15.31
C ILE A 260 -14.84 -15.47 -14.86
N GLY A 261 -14.95 -15.26 -13.54
CA GLY A 261 -15.24 -13.96 -12.96
C GLY A 261 -14.14 -12.91 -13.18
N LEU A 262 -12.92 -13.33 -13.54
CA LEU A 262 -11.80 -12.43 -13.85
C LEU A 262 -12.08 -11.54 -15.07
N ALA A 263 -12.93 -12.02 -16.00
CA ALA A 263 -13.35 -11.26 -17.16
C ALA A 263 -14.36 -10.14 -16.84
N LEU A 264 -14.83 -10.06 -15.60
CA LEU A 264 -15.85 -9.13 -15.13
C LEU A 264 -15.25 -8.08 -14.19
N ASN A 265 -15.75 -6.86 -14.27
CA ASN A 265 -15.44 -5.80 -13.33
C ASN A 265 -16.71 -5.13 -12.78
N THR A 266 -16.62 -4.59 -11.57
CA THR A 266 -17.67 -3.76 -10.95
C THR A 266 -17.28 -2.31 -11.07
N ILE A 267 -18.06 -1.51 -11.80
CA ILE A 267 -17.85 -0.06 -11.92
C ILE A 267 -18.84 0.63 -10.97
N PRO A 268 -18.37 1.37 -9.94
CA PRO A 268 -19.25 2.16 -9.08
C PRO A 268 -20.16 3.07 -9.90
N MET A 269 -21.41 3.21 -9.49
CA MET A 269 -22.26 4.27 -10.03
C MET A 269 -22.07 5.51 -9.16
N ASP A 270 -21.56 6.60 -9.74
CA ASP A 270 -21.44 7.87 -9.02
C ASP A 270 -22.83 8.33 -8.55
N LYS A 271 -22.91 8.79 -7.30
CA LYS A 271 -24.09 9.50 -6.78
C LYS A 271 -24.16 10.88 -7.43
N ASN A 272 -24.64 10.97 -8.67
CA ASN A 272 -25.06 12.24 -9.25
C ASN A 272 -26.54 12.48 -8.94
N ASN A 273 -26.78 12.91 -7.70
CA ASN A 273 -27.52 14.11 -7.30
C ASN A 273 -27.63 14.19 -5.77
#